data_AF-A0A9E6MRF8-F1
#
_entry.id   AF-A0A9E6MRF8-F1
#
_cell.length_a   1.000
_cell.length_b   1.000
_cell.length_c   1.000
_cell.angle_alpha   90.00
_cell.angle_beta   90.00
_cell.angle_gamma   90.00
#
_symmetry.space_group_name_H-M   'P 1'
#
loop_
_entity.id
_entity.type
_entity.pdbx_description
1 polymer ?
#
loop_
_entity_poly.entity_id
_entity_poly.type
_entity_poly.pdbx_seq_one_letter_code
_entity_poly.pdbx_strand_id
1 'polypeptide(L)'
;MFGKLTFRGFVAATLLSLLMVPGIAFADEANAAAADVSMTSEVIESDAPEQGEEKPAPKHRDELAYVDGAWYAFDAAGNDTGVVRLRQGWNTYDGQRYWLENASTMARDQWKKIDGARYRFDGKGRMLTGHQQIDGKRYFFFDDGKMLSGSGWTKVANRWYYLGASGVLAADEWKKIAGTWYLFDEKGRMRTGWAQVDGRWYLLDASGAMQTGWKNIGGSWYYLRGSGAMAEGWARVGGTWYYLKPGSGAMQTGWIELDDTWYYLDASGAMQTGWNFIKNKWYYLGGSGAMKTGWKKIGNTWYCFNESGSMKSREWYFDEDYDWWYYFAASGRMVPKADTGLHDMIEGIIDDKIGRGPGALKRAFNYTVSYAYRNGSKYPSGEWSVPYAKEMYRRGSGNCYRFAALFCWLARGLGYDAEVVSGWVPGRAVAKAPHGWVEIRQGGGRYVCDPDLAHEIPSRNWYMRTYANAPTAYGWW
;
A
#
# COMPACT_ATOMS: atom_id res chain seq x y z
N MET A 1 -16.55 -52.70 -0.37
CA MET A 1 -15.29 -53.18 0.24
C MET A 1 -14.51 -51.96 0.71
N PHE A 2 -14.24 -51.87 2.01
CA PHE A 2 -13.51 -50.76 2.63
C PHE A 2 -12.03 -50.82 2.21
N GLY A 3 -11.60 -49.86 1.40
CA GLY A 3 -10.20 -49.66 1.00
C GLY A 3 -9.61 -48.48 1.77
N LYS A 4 -8.56 -48.78 2.56
CA LYS A 4 -7.82 -47.87 3.44
C LYS A 4 -7.30 -46.62 2.71
N LEU A 5 -7.59 -45.44 3.26
CA LEU A 5 -6.85 -44.22 2.98
C LEU A 5 -5.44 -44.35 3.56
N THR A 6 -4.42 -44.26 2.71
CA THR A 6 -3.04 -43.97 3.13
C THR A 6 -2.66 -42.59 2.61
N PHE A 7 -2.64 -41.61 3.51
CA PHE A 7 -2.06 -40.29 3.27
C PHE A 7 -0.53 -40.45 3.17
N ARG A 8 0.05 -40.18 2.00
CA ARG A 8 1.50 -39.97 1.88
C ARG A 8 1.77 -38.48 2.05
N GLY A 9 2.26 -38.10 3.23
CA GLY A 9 2.79 -36.77 3.49
C GLY A 9 4.07 -36.55 2.67
N PHE A 10 4.10 -35.45 1.93
CA PHE A 10 5.33 -34.91 1.37
C PHE A 10 6.17 -34.30 2.50
N VAL A 11 7.39 -34.80 2.65
CA VAL A 11 8.42 -34.24 3.53
C VAL A 11 9.02 -33.03 2.82
N ALA A 12 8.74 -31.82 3.30
CA ALA A 12 9.50 -30.64 2.94
C ALA A 12 10.59 -30.42 3.99
N ALA A 13 11.84 -30.60 3.57
CA ALA A 13 13.02 -30.33 4.39
C ALA A 13 13.10 -28.84 4.73
N THR A 14 13.10 -28.52 6.03
CA THR A 14 13.35 -27.17 6.54
C THR A 14 14.86 -26.97 6.63
N LEU A 15 15.44 -26.15 5.75
CA LEU A 15 16.79 -25.62 5.95
C LEU A 15 16.68 -24.39 6.87
N LEU A 16 17.24 -24.51 8.07
CA LEU A 16 17.40 -23.45 9.05
C LEU A 16 18.76 -22.76 8.79
N SER A 17 18.77 -21.57 8.18
CA SER A 17 19.95 -20.70 8.16
C SER A 17 19.82 -19.65 9.26
N LEU A 18 20.40 -19.97 10.41
CA LEU A 18 20.75 -19.06 11.50
C LEU A 18 22.19 -18.57 11.25
N LEU A 19 22.47 -17.27 11.45
CA LEU A 19 23.77 -16.60 11.75
C LEU A 19 23.58 -15.11 11.35
N MET A 20 24.00 -14.05 12.04
CA MET A 20 24.57 -13.75 13.36
C MET A 20 24.44 -12.23 13.52
N VAL A 21 24.00 -11.76 14.68
CA VAL A 21 24.21 -10.39 15.14
C VAL A 21 25.45 -10.41 16.03
N PRO A 22 26.45 -9.52 15.88
CA PRO A 22 27.51 -9.43 16.86
C PRO A 22 26.99 -8.75 18.13
N GLY A 23 26.98 -9.54 19.19
CA GLY A 23 26.64 -9.15 20.54
C GLY A 23 27.75 -8.35 21.23
N ILE A 24 27.26 -7.53 22.15
CA ILE A 24 27.98 -6.89 23.24
C ILE A 24 28.49 -8.00 24.18
N ALA A 25 29.77 -7.96 24.55
CA ALA A 25 30.33 -8.78 25.62
C ALA A 25 30.78 -7.88 26.77
N PHE A 26 30.15 -8.06 27.92
CA PHE A 26 30.72 -7.79 29.24
C PHE A 26 31.29 -9.11 29.78
N ALA A 27 32.45 -9.07 30.42
CA ALA A 27 32.87 -10.10 31.35
C ALA A 27 33.77 -9.48 32.43
N ASP A 28 33.42 -9.83 33.67
CA ASP A 28 34.02 -9.46 34.95
C ASP A 28 35.18 -10.40 35.34
N GLU A 29 36.04 -9.85 36.21
CA GLU A 29 36.84 -10.43 37.32
C GLU A 29 37.45 -11.85 37.24
N ALA A 30 38.76 -11.96 37.57
CA ALA A 30 39.24 -12.40 38.90
C ALA A 30 40.67 -13.03 38.90
N ASN A 31 41.54 -12.44 39.73
CA ASN A 31 42.49 -13.05 40.69
C ASN A 31 43.66 -13.99 40.27
N ALA A 32 44.91 -13.62 40.64
CA ALA A 32 45.69 -14.25 41.74
C ALA A 32 47.24 -14.06 41.63
N ALA A 33 47.81 -13.46 42.69
CA ALA A 33 49.04 -13.79 43.43
C ALA A 33 50.44 -14.04 42.79
N ALA A 34 51.37 -13.14 43.19
CA ALA A 34 52.67 -13.36 43.86
C ALA A 34 53.94 -13.88 43.11
N ALA A 35 54.94 -12.98 43.09
CA ALA A 35 56.39 -13.12 43.35
C ALA A 35 57.25 -14.18 42.63
N ASP A 36 58.30 -13.75 41.92
CA ASP A 36 59.72 -13.97 42.30
C ASP A 36 60.69 -13.15 41.40
N VAL A 37 61.96 -13.17 41.80
CA VAL A 37 63.06 -12.19 41.72
C VAL A 37 63.96 -12.21 40.45
N SER A 38 64.51 -11.01 40.17
CA SER A 38 65.75 -10.63 39.48
C SER A 38 66.03 -11.11 38.05
N MET A 39 66.38 -10.17 37.18
CA MET A 39 67.73 -10.07 36.58
C MET A 39 67.97 -8.67 35.99
N THR A 40 69.22 -8.28 36.10
CA THR A 40 69.84 -6.96 35.91
C THR A 40 69.85 -6.47 34.46
N SER A 41 69.63 -5.17 34.23
CA SER A 41 70.27 -4.46 33.12
C SER A 41 70.42 -2.96 33.42
N GLU A 42 71.68 -2.56 33.34
CA GLU A 42 72.35 -1.26 33.36
C GLU A 42 71.56 0.05 33.33
N VAL A 43 72.03 0.92 34.21
CA VAL A 43 71.77 2.36 34.33
C VAL A 43 72.27 3.07 33.06
N ILE A 44 71.37 3.79 32.40
CA ILE A 44 71.71 4.96 31.59
C ILE A 44 71.03 6.14 32.28
N GLU A 45 71.83 7.01 32.90
CA GLU A 45 71.38 8.31 33.37
C GLU A 45 70.93 9.14 32.17
N SER A 46 69.64 9.48 32.13
CA SER A 46 69.14 10.56 31.30
C SER A 46 68.21 11.41 32.15
N ASP A 47 68.59 12.68 32.33
CA ASP A 47 67.87 13.71 33.08
C ASP A 47 66.37 13.70 32.77
N ALA A 48 65.57 13.38 33.79
CA ALA A 48 64.12 13.55 33.76
C ALA A 48 63.79 15.06 33.87
N PRO A 49 62.92 15.61 33.01
CA PRO A 49 62.48 16.99 33.18
C PRO A 49 61.60 17.08 34.43
N GLU A 50 61.87 18.11 35.24
CA GLU A 50 61.06 18.53 36.38
C GLU A 50 59.57 18.58 36.02
N GLN A 51 58.75 17.96 36.86
CA GLN A 51 57.30 18.14 36.84
C GLN A 51 57.01 19.61 37.16
N GLY A 52 56.68 20.39 36.13
CA GLY A 52 56.22 21.75 36.29
C GLY A 52 54.95 21.79 37.16
N GLU A 53 54.98 22.62 38.19
CA GLU A 53 53.83 22.93 39.05
C GLU A 53 52.59 23.23 38.19
N GLU A 54 51.51 22.48 38.41
CA GLU A 54 50.23 22.75 37.75
C GLU A 54 49.70 24.10 38.25
N LYS A 55 49.86 25.13 37.41
CA LYS A 55 49.46 26.51 37.73
C LYS A 55 47.98 26.52 38.13
N PRO A 56 47.60 27.10 39.29
CA PRO A 56 46.23 27.05 39.78
C PRO A 56 45.28 27.64 38.74
N ALA A 57 44.12 27.01 38.58
CA ALA A 57 43.10 27.46 37.63
C ALA A 57 42.75 28.94 37.90
N PRO A 58 42.71 29.79 36.86
CA PRO A 58 42.42 31.20 37.05
C PRO A 58 40.99 31.37 37.56
N LYS A 59 40.85 32.26 38.54
CA LYS A 59 39.60 32.52 39.28
C LYS A 59 38.47 33.07 38.40
N HIS A 60 38.81 33.76 37.31
CA HIS A 60 37.88 34.39 36.37
C HIS A 60 38.23 33.98 34.94
N ARG A 61 37.21 33.63 34.14
CA ARG A 61 37.38 33.20 32.73
C ARG A 61 36.17 33.56 31.87
N ASP A 62 36.43 34.20 30.73
CA ASP A 62 35.42 34.63 29.75
C ASP A 62 34.26 35.35 30.46
N GLU A 63 34.59 36.33 31.30
CA GLU A 63 33.61 37.05 32.11
C GLU A 63 34.08 38.44 32.51
N LEU A 64 33.12 39.26 32.99
CA LEU A 64 33.42 40.48 33.71
C LEU A 64 33.50 40.16 35.21
N ALA A 65 34.47 40.71 35.95
CA ALA A 65 34.51 40.54 37.41
C ALA A 65 34.90 41.84 38.12
N TYR A 66 34.36 42.06 39.33
CA TYR A 66 34.69 43.22 40.15
C TYR A 66 35.82 42.88 41.11
N VAL A 67 36.99 43.49 40.92
CA VAL A 67 38.23 43.24 41.67
C VAL A 67 38.79 44.58 42.11
N ASP A 68 39.14 44.70 43.39
CA ASP A 68 39.84 45.87 43.96
C ASP A 68 39.24 47.24 43.58
N GLY A 69 37.91 47.33 43.53
CA GLY A 69 37.21 48.59 43.31
C GLY A 69 36.85 48.89 41.84
N ALA A 70 37.26 48.04 40.89
CA ALA A 70 36.98 48.22 39.46
C ALA A 70 36.47 46.92 38.79
N TRP A 71 35.77 47.08 37.67
CA TRP A 71 35.39 45.95 36.81
C TRP A 71 36.51 45.65 35.83
N TYR A 72 36.82 44.37 35.66
CA TYR A 72 37.82 43.85 34.72
C TYR A 72 37.16 42.84 33.78
N ALA A 73 37.63 42.76 32.54
CA ALA A 73 37.22 41.74 31.58
C ALA A 73 38.29 40.65 31.45
N PHE A 74 37.88 39.40 31.56
CA PHE A 74 38.78 38.26 31.45
C PHE A 74 38.47 37.47 30.17
N ASP A 75 39.50 37.13 29.41
CA ASP A 75 39.36 36.27 28.24
C ASP A 75 39.10 34.80 28.63
N ALA A 76 38.92 33.93 27.63
CA ALA A 76 38.69 32.51 27.86
C ALA A 76 39.86 31.78 28.55
N ALA A 77 41.09 32.27 28.39
CA ALA A 77 42.26 31.73 29.07
C ALA A 77 42.32 32.18 30.55
N GLY A 78 41.64 33.27 30.88
CA GLY A 78 41.61 33.90 32.21
C GLY A 78 42.57 35.07 32.34
N ASN A 79 43.07 35.60 31.23
CA ASN A 79 43.92 36.79 31.24
C ASN A 79 43.03 38.03 31.37
N ASP A 80 43.49 38.97 32.20
CA ASP A 80 42.91 40.31 32.28
C ASP A 80 43.16 41.05 30.96
N THR A 81 42.08 41.47 30.31
CA THR A 81 42.06 42.24 29.07
C THR A 81 41.88 43.75 29.30
N GLY A 82 41.71 44.16 30.56
CA GLY A 82 41.68 45.54 31.00
C GLY A 82 40.44 45.91 31.82
N VAL A 83 40.51 47.12 32.39
CA VAL A 83 39.44 47.73 33.17
C VAL A 83 38.27 48.13 32.27
N VAL A 84 37.07 47.70 32.66
CA VAL A 84 35.80 48.04 32.01
C VAL A 84 35.04 49.05 32.86
N ARG A 85 34.55 50.13 32.25
CA ARG A 85 33.75 51.14 32.94
C ARG A 85 32.26 50.80 32.84
N LEU A 86 31.72 50.19 33.90
CA LEU A 86 30.29 49.89 34.02
C LEU A 86 29.60 50.88 34.97
N ARG A 87 28.32 51.17 34.72
CA ARG A 87 27.48 52.05 35.56
C ARG A 87 26.27 51.29 36.07
N GLN A 88 25.61 51.77 37.12
CA GLN A 88 24.33 51.20 37.54
C GLN A 88 23.33 51.19 36.37
N GLY A 89 22.60 50.08 36.21
CA GLY A 89 21.66 49.86 35.14
C GLY A 89 22.24 49.08 33.95
N TRP A 90 21.73 49.36 32.75
CA TRP A 90 22.12 48.64 31.52
C TRP A 90 23.51 49.05 31.04
N ASN A 91 24.33 48.04 30.72
CA ASN A 91 25.64 48.23 30.09
C ASN A 91 25.76 47.28 28.90
N THR A 92 26.53 47.69 27.89
CA THR A 92 26.91 46.84 26.76
C THR A 92 28.41 46.71 26.72
N TYR A 93 28.90 45.48 26.66
CA TYR A 93 30.31 45.17 26.50
C TYR A 93 30.46 43.96 25.60
N ASP A 94 31.33 44.06 24.60
CA ASP A 94 31.58 43.00 23.61
C ASP A 94 30.30 42.42 22.98
N GLY A 95 29.38 43.31 22.59
CA GLY A 95 28.08 42.94 22.01
C GLY A 95 27.07 42.31 22.99
N GLN A 96 27.47 42.04 24.24
CA GLN A 96 26.61 41.47 25.27
C GLN A 96 26.05 42.56 26.18
N ARG A 97 24.84 42.32 26.70
CA ARG A 97 24.18 43.24 27.63
C ARG A 97 24.20 42.72 29.05
N TYR A 98 24.46 43.61 29.99
CA TYR A 98 24.59 43.34 31.42
C TYR A 98 23.73 44.32 32.21
N TRP A 99 23.26 43.90 33.39
CA TRP A 99 22.54 44.76 34.33
C TRP A 99 23.29 44.86 35.66
N LEU A 100 23.67 46.08 36.05
CA LEU A 100 24.27 46.35 37.34
C LEU A 100 23.22 46.90 38.31
N GLU A 101 23.07 46.24 39.46
CA GLU A 101 22.17 46.68 40.53
C GLU A 101 22.71 47.92 41.24
N ASN A 102 24.04 47.98 41.37
CA ASN A 102 24.82 49.09 41.92
C ASN A 102 26.25 49.04 41.33
N ALA A 103 27.18 49.87 41.84
CA ALA A 103 28.53 49.99 41.29
C ALA A 103 29.35 48.68 41.26
N SER A 104 29.09 47.74 42.17
CA SER A 104 29.89 46.51 42.33
C SER A 104 29.10 45.21 42.13
N THR A 105 27.76 45.29 42.01
CA THR A 105 26.88 44.11 41.94
C THR A 105 26.22 44.00 40.57
N MET A 106 26.48 42.89 39.87
CA MET A 106 25.88 42.57 38.56
C MET A 106 24.88 41.44 38.69
N ALA A 107 23.79 41.50 37.93
CA ALA A 107 22.81 40.42 37.89
C ALA A 107 23.38 39.17 37.24
N ARG A 108 23.46 38.07 38.00
CA ARG A 108 23.94 36.75 37.56
C ARG A 108 23.00 35.67 38.04
N ASP A 109 22.74 34.67 37.19
CA ASP A 109 21.90 33.53 37.50
C ASP A 109 20.55 33.85 38.17
N GLN A 110 20.01 35.04 37.91
CA GLN A 110 18.69 35.45 38.40
C GLN A 110 17.73 35.95 37.31
N TRP A 111 16.44 35.93 37.67
CA TRP A 111 15.37 36.63 36.97
C TRP A 111 15.32 38.08 37.46
N LYS A 112 15.13 39.05 36.56
CA LYS A 112 14.91 40.45 36.93
C LYS A 112 13.70 41.03 36.21
N LYS A 113 12.96 41.86 36.94
CA LYS A 113 11.92 42.72 36.36
C LYS A 113 12.48 44.14 36.28
N ILE A 114 12.64 44.64 35.05
CA ILE A 114 13.19 45.97 34.76
C ILE A 114 12.18 46.66 33.85
N ASP A 115 11.71 47.83 34.25
CA ASP A 115 10.74 48.64 33.50
C ASP A 115 9.50 47.84 33.05
N GLY A 116 9.01 46.96 33.94
CA GLY A 116 7.83 46.13 33.68
C GLY A 116 8.09 44.84 32.92
N ALA A 117 9.21 44.71 32.20
CA ALA A 117 9.59 43.50 31.46
C ALA A 117 10.45 42.55 32.29
N ARG A 118 10.37 41.25 31.98
CA ARG A 118 11.20 40.22 32.62
C ARG A 118 12.41 39.87 31.77
N TYR A 119 13.55 39.73 32.41
CA TYR A 119 14.84 39.38 31.84
C TYR A 119 15.47 38.23 32.64
N ARG A 120 16.37 37.47 32.01
CA ARG A 120 17.19 36.45 32.67
C ARG A 120 18.65 36.69 32.27
N PHE A 121 19.56 36.52 33.22
CA PHE A 121 21.00 36.63 33.00
C PHE A 121 21.69 35.30 33.31
N ASP A 122 22.69 34.88 32.54
CA ASP A 122 23.47 33.68 32.85
C ASP A 122 24.42 33.91 34.05
N GLY A 123 25.20 32.89 34.41
CA GLY A 123 26.15 32.97 35.53
C GLY A 123 27.30 33.97 35.33
N LYS A 124 27.54 34.37 34.08
CA LYS A 124 28.51 35.40 33.70
C LYS A 124 27.90 36.81 33.65
N GLY A 125 26.59 36.90 33.88
CA GLY A 125 25.82 38.13 33.89
C GLY A 125 25.38 38.62 32.50
N ARG A 126 25.57 37.80 31.46
CA ARG A 126 25.12 38.11 30.10
C ARG A 126 23.61 37.91 30.02
N MET A 127 22.92 38.88 29.45
CA MET A 127 21.47 38.84 29.23
C MET A 127 21.10 37.75 28.21
N LEU A 128 20.14 36.89 28.57
CA LEU A 128 19.66 35.84 27.69
C LEU A 128 18.73 36.39 26.59
N THR A 129 18.85 35.83 25.38
CA THR A 129 18.00 36.10 24.21
C THR A 129 17.58 34.78 23.54
N GLY A 130 16.59 34.81 22.65
CA GLY A 130 16.12 33.66 21.90
C GLY A 130 15.39 32.58 22.73
N HIS A 131 15.35 31.35 22.22
CA HIS A 131 14.76 30.20 22.92
C HIS A 131 15.70 29.67 23.99
N GLN A 132 15.23 29.63 25.23
CA GLN A 132 16.02 29.23 26.40
C GLN A 132 15.30 28.14 27.19
N GLN A 133 16.09 27.26 27.81
CA GLN A 133 15.60 26.30 28.79
C GLN A 133 16.17 26.66 30.16
N ILE A 134 15.26 26.93 31.11
CA ILE A 134 15.60 27.36 32.46
C ILE A 134 14.79 26.49 33.41
N ASP A 135 15.47 25.73 34.27
CA ASP A 135 14.85 24.81 35.24
C ASP A 135 13.85 23.83 34.59
N GLY A 136 14.23 23.27 33.44
CA GLY A 136 13.39 22.35 32.67
C GLY A 136 12.23 23.00 31.90
N LYS A 137 12.04 24.31 32.01
CA LYS A 137 10.96 25.05 31.34
C LYS A 137 11.48 25.84 30.15
N ARG A 138 10.66 25.95 29.09
CA ARG A 138 11.01 26.67 27.86
C ARG A 138 10.48 28.10 27.89
N TYR A 139 11.33 29.05 27.51
CA TYR A 139 11.03 30.48 27.43
C TYR A 139 11.57 31.04 26.10
N PHE A 140 10.98 32.15 25.63
CA PHE A 140 11.51 32.93 24.52
C PHE A 140 11.81 34.35 24.99
N PHE A 141 12.98 34.85 24.65
CA PHE A 141 13.42 36.22 24.89
C PHE A 141 13.65 36.90 23.54
N PHE A 142 13.15 38.11 23.36
CA PHE A 142 13.43 38.91 22.17
C PHE A 142 14.90 39.36 22.14
N ASP A 143 15.36 39.92 21.03
CA ASP A 143 16.75 40.39 20.86
C ASP A 143 17.12 41.49 21.87
N ASP A 144 16.12 42.26 22.34
CA ASP A 144 16.29 43.25 23.41
C ASP A 144 16.30 42.63 24.82
N GLY A 145 16.18 41.30 24.93
CA GLY A 145 16.19 40.49 26.15
C GLY A 145 14.86 40.40 26.88
N LYS A 146 13.81 41.08 26.40
CA LYS A 146 12.50 40.98 27.05
C LYS A 146 11.96 39.57 26.85
N MET A 147 11.52 38.95 27.94
CA MET A 147 10.84 37.67 27.88
C MET A 147 9.45 37.83 27.25
N LEU A 148 9.13 36.98 26.29
CA LEU A 148 7.76 36.81 25.80
C LEU A 148 6.86 36.45 26.98
N SER A 149 5.87 37.30 27.23
CA SER A 149 4.98 37.22 28.39
C SER A 149 3.54 37.38 27.96
N GLY A 150 2.61 36.91 28.79
CA GLY A 150 1.19 36.80 28.47
C GLY A 150 0.65 35.41 28.79
N SER A 151 -0.47 35.05 28.18
CA SER A 151 -1.10 33.74 28.32
C SER A 151 -1.87 33.37 27.06
N GLY A 152 -1.91 32.08 26.74
CA GLY A 152 -2.64 31.55 25.60
C GLY A 152 -1.86 31.65 24.29
N TRP A 153 -2.60 31.70 23.18
CA TRP A 153 -2.03 31.77 21.83
C TRP A 153 -1.34 33.12 21.60
N THR A 154 -0.09 33.09 21.15
CA THR A 154 0.64 34.30 20.79
C THR A 154 1.45 34.06 19.52
N LYS A 155 1.35 34.99 18.58
CA LYS A 155 2.10 34.95 17.32
C LYS A 155 3.34 35.82 17.45
N VAL A 156 4.51 35.24 17.17
CA VAL A 156 5.77 35.97 17.08
C VAL A 156 6.34 35.74 15.68
N ALA A 157 6.52 36.84 14.94
CA ALA A 157 6.78 36.80 13.50
C ALA A 157 5.78 35.88 12.76
N ASN A 158 6.24 34.81 12.13
CA ASN A 158 5.37 33.85 11.43
C ASN A 158 5.21 32.50 12.16
N ARG A 159 5.34 32.50 13.49
CA ARG A 159 5.22 31.28 14.32
C ARG A 159 4.22 31.50 15.45
N TRP A 160 3.42 30.49 15.71
CA TRP A 160 2.48 30.45 16.84
C TRP A 160 3.09 29.71 18.02
N TYR A 161 2.88 30.26 19.20
CA TYR A 161 3.26 29.71 20.50
C TYR A 161 2.02 29.65 21.39
N TYR A 162 2.05 28.76 22.38
CA TYR A 162 1.06 28.75 23.45
C TYR A 162 1.77 28.89 24.80
N LEU A 163 1.37 29.90 25.57
CA LEU A 163 2.05 30.27 26.81
C LEU A 163 1.15 30.09 28.04
N GLY A 164 1.73 29.57 29.13
CA GLY A 164 1.15 29.71 30.46
C GLY A 164 1.34 31.14 31.01
N ALA A 165 0.58 31.51 32.05
CA ALA A 165 0.62 32.86 32.64
C ALA A 165 2.02 33.32 33.13
N SER A 166 2.91 32.37 33.40
CA SER A 166 4.31 32.65 33.78
C SER A 166 5.25 32.86 32.61
N GLY A 167 4.77 32.77 31.35
CA GLY A 167 5.57 32.85 30.12
C GLY A 167 6.22 31.53 29.69
N VAL A 168 5.93 30.42 30.39
CA VAL A 168 6.37 29.07 30.00
C VAL A 168 5.68 28.66 28.72
N LEU A 169 6.47 28.21 27.74
CA LEU A 169 5.98 27.71 26.46
C LEU A 169 5.53 26.25 26.59
N ALA A 170 4.42 25.92 25.93
CA ALA A 170 4.16 24.55 25.50
C ALA A 170 5.22 24.17 24.46
N ALA A 171 6.02 23.15 24.73
CA ALA A 171 7.15 22.76 23.89
C ALA A 171 7.41 21.27 24.01
N ASP A 172 7.76 20.66 22.88
CA ASP A 172 8.00 19.22 22.76
C ASP A 172 6.84 18.37 23.30
N GLU A 173 5.61 18.83 23.06
CA GLU A 173 4.42 18.19 23.63
C GLU A 173 3.19 18.28 22.74
N TRP A 174 2.32 17.28 22.89
CA TRP A 174 0.91 17.41 22.55
C TRP A 174 0.18 18.20 23.63
N LYS A 175 -0.60 19.20 23.23
CA LYS A 175 -1.42 19.98 24.16
C LYS A 175 -2.86 20.07 23.69
N LYS A 176 -3.78 19.75 24.59
CA LYS A 176 -5.22 19.93 24.36
C LYS A 176 -5.65 21.32 24.83
N ILE A 177 -6.11 22.15 23.91
CA ILE A 177 -6.53 23.53 24.15
C ILE A 177 -7.97 23.66 23.66
N ALA A 178 -8.88 24.02 24.57
CA ALA A 178 -10.31 24.18 24.28
C ALA A 178 -10.94 22.99 23.50
N GLY A 179 -10.53 21.76 23.84
CA GLY A 179 -11.04 20.53 23.21
C GLY A 179 -10.22 20.03 22.01
N THR A 180 -9.35 20.86 21.44
CA THR A 180 -8.57 20.54 20.23
C THR A 180 -7.12 20.21 20.58
N TRP A 181 -6.55 19.20 19.93
CA TRP A 181 -5.14 18.83 20.09
C TRP A 181 -4.24 19.61 19.14
N TYR A 182 -3.13 20.10 19.68
CA TYR A 182 -2.06 20.80 18.97
C TYR A 182 -0.72 20.17 19.33
N LEU A 183 0.24 20.21 18.41
CA LEU A 183 1.60 19.72 18.63
C LEU A 183 2.58 20.89 18.59
N PHE A 184 3.49 20.94 19.56
CA PHE A 184 4.54 21.95 19.64
C PHE A 184 5.91 21.29 19.52
N ASP A 185 6.83 21.91 18.76
CA ASP A 185 8.21 21.43 18.68
C ASP A 185 9.05 21.79 19.92
N GLU A 186 10.30 21.34 19.95
CA GLU A 186 11.26 21.60 21.04
C GLU A 186 11.47 23.08 21.38
N LYS A 187 11.20 23.98 20.43
CA LYS A 187 11.29 25.43 20.61
C LYS A 187 9.94 26.06 20.98
N GLY A 188 8.90 25.25 21.17
CA GLY A 188 7.55 25.68 21.48
C GLY A 188 6.77 26.25 20.30
N ARG A 189 7.24 26.02 19.07
CA ARG A 189 6.54 26.47 17.87
C ARG A 189 5.46 25.45 17.52
N MET A 190 4.24 25.93 17.32
CA MET A 190 3.12 25.10 16.87
C MET A 190 3.43 24.48 15.50
N ARG A 191 3.19 23.17 15.38
CA ARG A 191 3.35 22.39 14.15
C ARG A 191 2.08 22.46 13.30
N THR A 192 2.27 22.40 11.99
CA THR A 192 1.23 22.23 10.96
C THR A 192 1.69 21.17 9.96
N GLY A 193 0.76 20.65 9.17
CA GLY A 193 1.03 19.59 8.19
C GLY A 193 1.29 18.23 8.84
N TRP A 194 2.04 17.39 8.15
CA TRP A 194 2.41 16.07 8.63
C TRP A 194 3.48 16.16 9.73
N ALA A 195 3.28 15.42 10.82
CA ALA A 195 4.23 15.30 11.90
C ALA A 195 4.33 13.84 12.37
N GLN A 196 5.56 13.39 12.62
CA GLN A 196 5.81 12.07 13.19
C GLN A 196 6.12 12.21 14.68
N VAL A 197 5.42 11.44 15.52
CA VAL A 197 5.61 11.38 16.97
C VAL A 197 5.59 9.90 17.37
N ASP A 198 6.62 9.44 18.07
CA ASP A 198 6.78 8.04 18.51
C ASP A 198 6.54 7.01 17.39
N GLY A 199 7.12 7.29 16.22
CA GLY A 199 7.00 6.45 15.03
C GLY A 199 5.66 6.52 14.30
N ARG A 200 4.67 7.29 14.79
CA ARG A 200 3.33 7.41 14.18
C ARG A 200 3.15 8.76 13.50
N TRP A 201 2.49 8.77 12.36
CA TRP A 201 2.17 9.98 11.62
C TRP A 201 0.85 10.59 12.08
N TYR A 202 0.82 11.92 12.16
CA TYR A 202 -0.34 12.75 12.48
C TYR A 202 -0.43 13.88 11.46
N LEU A 203 -1.65 14.35 11.22
CA LEU A 203 -1.90 15.48 10.34
C LEU A 203 -2.48 16.65 11.15
N LEU A 204 -1.86 17.82 11.04
CA LEU A 204 -2.24 19.06 11.68
C LEU A 204 -2.67 20.01 10.55
N ASP A 205 -3.83 20.66 10.66
CA ASP A 205 -4.25 21.61 9.61
C ASP A 205 -3.46 22.93 9.68
N ALA A 206 -3.83 23.91 8.85
CA ALA A 206 -3.17 25.21 8.82
C ALA A 206 -3.30 26.00 10.13
N SER A 207 -4.33 25.72 10.93
CA SER A 207 -4.51 26.28 12.28
C SER A 207 -3.73 25.51 13.35
N GLY A 208 -3.09 24.40 12.99
CA GLY A 208 -2.41 23.48 13.90
C GLY A 208 -3.33 22.48 14.59
N ALA A 209 -4.61 22.46 14.24
CA ALA A 209 -5.56 21.52 14.83
C ALA A 209 -5.31 20.11 14.27
N MET A 210 -5.16 19.13 15.18
CA MET A 210 -5.03 17.72 14.83
C MET A 210 -6.27 17.21 14.09
N GLN A 211 -6.03 16.56 12.97
CA GLN A 211 -7.05 16.03 12.09
C GLN A 211 -7.36 14.56 12.40
N THR A 212 -8.62 14.18 12.19
CA THR A 212 -9.11 12.80 12.24
C THR A 212 -9.96 12.49 11.02
N GLY A 213 -10.26 11.21 10.80
CA GLY A 213 -11.10 10.73 9.69
C GLY A 213 -10.38 10.68 8.35
N TRP A 214 -11.15 10.57 7.27
CA TRP A 214 -10.64 10.55 5.91
C TRP A 214 -10.13 11.91 5.46
N LYS A 215 -8.96 11.93 4.80
CA LYS A 215 -8.34 13.13 4.23
C LYS A 215 -7.80 12.83 2.84
N ASN A 216 -8.16 13.66 1.88
CA ASN A 216 -7.61 13.62 0.53
C ASN A 216 -6.50 14.66 0.42
N ILE A 217 -5.26 14.21 0.20
CA ILE A 217 -4.07 15.05 0.14
C ILE A 217 -3.31 14.66 -1.13
N GLY A 218 -3.19 15.62 -2.06
CA GLY A 218 -2.49 15.39 -3.33
C GLY A 218 -3.12 14.28 -4.18
N GLY A 219 -4.44 14.08 -4.09
CA GLY A 219 -5.16 13.04 -4.82
C GLY A 219 -5.13 11.66 -4.17
N SER A 220 -4.40 11.48 -3.05
CA SER A 220 -4.37 10.24 -2.28
C SER A 220 -5.23 10.36 -1.02
N TRP A 221 -5.95 9.29 -0.69
CA TRP A 221 -6.74 9.22 0.54
C TRP A 221 -5.92 8.62 1.69
N TYR A 222 -6.06 9.22 2.86
CA TYR A 222 -5.47 8.79 4.13
C TYR A 222 -6.57 8.70 5.18
N TYR A 223 -6.43 7.80 6.14
CA TYR A 223 -7.35 7.71 7.26
C TYR A 223 -6.62 7.98 8.58
N LEU A 224 -7.03 9.03 9.29
CA LEU A 224 -6.52 9.38 10.61
C LEU A 224 -7.50 8.80 11.64
N ARG A 225 -7.02 7.94 12.54
CA ARG A 225 -7.84 7.31 13.58
C ARG A 225 -8.39 8.36 14.55
N GLY A 226 -9.31 7.97 15.44
CA GLY A 226 -9.84 8.88 16.47
C GLY A 226 -8.77 9.48 17.39
N SER A 227 -7.62 8.81 17.55
CA SER A 227 -6.45 9.32 18.25
C SER A 227 -5.60 10.31 17.44
N GLY A 228 -5.93 10.55 16.17
CA GLY A 228 -5.15 11.33 15.21
C GLY A 228 -4.08 10.55 14.47
N ALA A 229 -3.69 9.37 14.96
CA ALA A 229 -2.67 8.56 14.32
C ALA A 229 -3.15 8.06 12.94
N MET A 230 -2.32 8.21 11.92
CA MET A 230 -2.55 7.70 10.58
C MET A 230 -2.66 6.16 10.62
N ALA A 231 -3.69 5.64 9.96
CA ALA A 231 -3.86 4.21 9.80
C ALA A 231 -2.96 3.66 8.69
N GLU A 232 -2.44 2.47 8.94
CA GLU A 232 -1.69 1.65 8.01
C GLU A 232 -2.25 0.22 8.05
N GLY A 233 -2.05 -0.52 6.97
CA GLY A 233 -2.60 -1.85 6.77
C GLY A 233 -4.13 -1.86 6.63
N TRP A 234 -4.75 -2.97 7.05
CA TRP A 234 -6.20 -3.10 7.06
C TRP A 234 -6.86 -2.20 8.11
N ALA A 235 -7.84 -1.40 7.68
CA ALA A 235 -8.65 -0.57 8.55
C ALA A 235 -10.14 -0.79 8.27
N ARG A 236 -10.91 -1.05 9.33
CA ARG A 236 -12.37 -1.16 9.26
C ARG A 236 -13.01 0.17 9.66
N VAL A 237 -13.62 0.86 8.70
CA VAL A 237 -14.23 2.19 8.89
C VAL A 237 -15.69 2.11 8.48
N GLY A 238 -16.61 2.44 9.40
CA GLY A 238 -18.05 2.40 9.11
C GLY A 238 -18.57 1.00 8.72
N GLY A 239 -17.91 -0.06 9.17
CA GLY A 239 -18.25 -1.46 8.81
C GLY A 239 -17.53 -1.99 7.57
N THR A 240 -16.95 -1.12 6.75
CA THR A 240 -16.24 -1.46 5.50
C THR A 240 -14.74 -1.56 5.71
N TRP A 241 -14.09 -2.52 5.06
CA TRP A 241 -12.63 -2.68 5.09
C TRP A 241 -11.95 -1.88 3.98
N TYR A 242 -10.83 -1.26 4.32
CA TYR A 242 -9.94 -0.53 3.43
C TYR A 242 -8.50 -0.97 3.71
N TYR A 243 -7.61 -0.83 2.73
CA TYR A 243 -6.19 -1.07 2.92
C TYR A 243 -5.40 0.23 2.71
N LEU A 244 -4.67 0.65 3.74
CA LEU A 244 -3.79 1.82 3.72
C LEU A 244 -2.36 1.29 3.61
N LYS A 245 -1.64 1.66 2.55
CA LYS A 245 -0.29 1.12 2.29
C LYS A 245 0.64 1.39 3.49
N PRO A 246 1.24 0.37 4.12
CA PRO A 246 2.19 0.57 5.21
C PRO A 246 3.32 1.54 4.85
N GLY A 247 3.76 2.34 5.82
CA GLY A 247 4.75 3.40 5.67
C GLY A 247 4.21 4.70 5.05
N SER A 248 3.47 4.64 3.95
CA SER A 248 2.93 5.85 3.31
C SER A 248 1.53 6.23 3.78
N GLY A 249 0.73 5.27 4.25
CA GLY A 249 -0.67 5.47 4.64
C GLY A 249 -1.65 5.72 3.48
N ALA A 250 -1.18 5.68 2.23
CA ALA A 250 -2.02 5.94 1.08
C ALA A 250 -2.98 4.77 0.83
N MET A 251 -4.28 5.06 0.78
CA MET A 251 -5.33 4.10 0.51
C MET A 251 -5.12 3.44 -0.86
N GLN A 252 -5.20 2.11 -0.90
CA GLN A 252 -5.10 1.34 -2.13
C GLN A 252 -6.46 1.16 -2.80
N THR A 253 -6.44 0.95 -4.11
CA THR A 253 -7.59 0.55 -4.94
C THR A 253 -7.14 -0.52 -5.94
N GLY A 254 -8.09 -1.25 -6.51
CA GLY A 254 -7.81 -2.34 -7.44
C GLY A 254 -7.33 -3.63 -6.74
N TRP A 255 -6.58 -4.44 -7.48
CA TRP A 255 -6.02 -5.68 -6.97
C TRP A 255 -4.81 -5.40 -6.09
N ILE A 256 -4.78 -6.03 -4.92
CA ILE A 256 -3.62 -6.05 -4.03
C ILE A 256 -3.30 -7.49 -3.65
N GLU A 257 -2.02 -7.80 -3.50
CA GLU A 257 -1.52 -9.09 -3.06
C GLU A 257 -0.80 -8.90 -1.73
N LEU A 258 -1.19 -9.69 -0.73
CA LEU A 258 -0.63 -9.68 0.61
C LEU A 258 -0.41 -11.13 1.03
N ASP A 259 0.82 -11.52 1.32
CA ASP A 259 1.19 -12.88 1.75
C ASP A 259 0.57 -13.97 0.85
N ASP A 260 0.84 -13.89 -0.46
CA ASP A 260 0.33 -14.77 -1.52
C ASP A 260 -1.21 -14.83 -1.62
N THR A 261 -1.91 -13.88 -1.00
CA THR A 261 -3.37 -13.78 -1.03
C THR A 261 -3.81 -12.51 -1.76
N TRP A 262 -4.64 -12.69 -2.78
CA TRP A 262 -5.20 -11.58 -3.55
C TRP A 262 -6.50 -11.04 -2.94
N TYR A 263 -6.64 -9.72 -2.95
CA TYR A 263 -7.84 -8.99 -2.55
C TYR A 263 -8.17 -7.96 -3.64
N TYR A 264 -9.43 -7.55 -3.70
CA TYR A 264 -9.86 -6.50 -4.61
C TYR A 264 -10.55 -5.37 -3.85
N LEU A 265 -10.04 -4.16 -4.02
CA LEU A 265 -10.63 -2.93 -3.50
C LEU A 265 -11.26 -2.16 -4.67
N ASP A 266 -12.50 -1.71 -4.54
CA ASP A 266 -13.15 -0.93 -5.61
C ASP A 266 -12.54 0.48 -5.75
N ALA A 267 -13.11 1.30 -6.63
CA ALA A 267 -12.63 2.66 -6.86
C ALA A 267 -12.74 3.58 -5.63
N SER A 268 -13.61 3.25 -4.66
CA SER A 268 -13.71 3.94 -3.38
C SER A 268 -12.72 3.42 -2.32
N GLY A 269 -11.99 2.35 -2.64
CA GLY A 269 -11.10 1.63 -1.72
C GLY A 269 -11.80 0.59 -0.86
N ALA A 270 -13.11 0.40 -1.03
CA ALA A 270 -13.87 -0.57 -0.26
C ALA A 270 -13.51 -2.00 -0.71
N MET A 271 -13.16 -2.84 0.25
CA MET A 271 -12.84 -4.25 0.00
C MET A 271 -14.07 -5.01 -0.46
N GLN A 272 -13.95 -5.67 -1.61
CA GLN A 272 -15.02 -6.46 -2.18
C GLN A 272 -15.05 -7.88 -1.62
N THR A 273 -16.26 -8.43 -1.55
CA THR A 273 -16.53 -9.82 -1.20
C THR A 273 -17.56 -10.39 -2.18
N GLY A 274 -17.72 -11.71 -2.20
CA GLY A 274 -18.66 -12.39 -3.09
C GLY A 274 -18.25 -12.35 -4.57
N TRP A 275 -19.25 -12.44 -5.44
CA TRP A 275 -19.09 -12.45 -6.89
C TRP A 275 -18.75 -11.07 -7.43
N ASN A 276 -17.63 -10.96 -8.16
CA ASN A 276 -17.16 -9.71 -8.73
C ASN A 276 -16.80 -9.88 -10.20
N PHE A 277 -17.35 -9.03 -11.07
CA PHE A 277 -17.05 -9.03 -12.50
C PHE A 277 -16.03 -7.93 -12.83
N ILE A 278 -14.78 -8.32 -13.06
CA ILE A 278 -13.64 -7.41 -13.19
C ILE A 278 -12.93 -7.68 -14.51
N LYS A 279 -12.78 -6.65 -15.34
CA LYS A 279 -12.11 -6.74 -16.66
C LYS A 279 -12.60 -7.94 -17.49
N ASN A 280 -13.92 -8.08 -17.61
CA ASN A 280 -14.61 -9.12 -18.39
C ASN A 280 -14.41 -10.57 -17.88
N LYS A 281 -14.07 -10.74 -16.60
CA LYS A 281 -13.94 -12.05 -15.95
C LYS A 281 -14.64 -12.04 -14.60
N TRP A 282 -15.23 -13.17 -14.24
CA TRP A 282 -15.81 -13.36 -12.91
C TRP A 282 -14.75 -13.86 -11.92
N TYR A 283 -14.79 -13.32 -10.71
CA TYR A 283 -13.98 -13.73 -9.56
C TYR A 283 -14.90 -13.94 -8.37
N TYR A 284 -14.46 -14.75 -7.42
CA TYR A 284 -15.14 -14.90 -6.14
C TYR A 284 -14.19 -14.58 -4.99
N LEU A 285 -14.54 -13.57 -4.21
CA LEU A 285 -13.81 -13.11 -3.04
C LEU A 285 -14.53 -13.65 -1.81
N GLY A 286 -13.84 -14.34 -0.91
CA GLY A 286 -14.45 -14.88 0.30
C GLY A 286 -14.97 -13.81 1.26
N GLY A 287 -15.59 -14.20 2.37
CA GLY A 287 -16.06 -13.25 3.39
C GLY A 287 -14.95 -12.42 4.03
N SER A 288 -13.70 -12.91 4.01
CA SER A 288 -12.50 -12.15 4.41
C SER A 288 -11.92 -11.27 3.30
N GLY A 289 -12.52 -11.23 2.11
CA GLY A 289 -11.99 -10.57 0.92
C GLY A 289 -10.98 -11.39 0.12
N ALA A 290 -10.49 -12.51 0.65
CA ALA A 290 -9.49 -13.34 -0.03
C ALA A 290 -10.07 -13.99 -1.30
N MET A 291 -9.42 -13.77 -2.44
CA MET A 291 -9.76 -14.36 -3.73
C MET A 291 -9.68 -15.88 -3.70
N LYS A 292 -10.63 -16.54 -4.35
CA LYS A 292 -10.65 -18.00 -4.48
C LYS A 292 -10.09 -18.48 -5.82
N THR A 293 -9.34 -19.56 -5.74
CA THR A 293 -8.77 -20.33 -6.86
C THR A 293 -9.18 -21.80 -6.75
N GLY A 294 -9.10 -22.56 -7.85
CA GLY A 294 -9.44 -23.99 -7.90
C GLY A 294 -10.92 -24.29 -7.66
N TRP A 295 -11.23 -25.52 -7.27
CA TRP A 295 -12.59 -25.94 -6.95
C TRP A 295 -13.16 -25.28 -5.70
N LYS A 296 -14.37 -24.72 -5.84
CA LYS A 296 -15.16 -24.19 -4.72
C LYS A 296 -16.64 -24.49 -4.88
N LYS A 297 -17.25 -24.90 -3.78
CA LYS A 297 -18.70 -25.01 -3.66
C LYS A 297 -19.24 -23.69 -3.10
N ILE A 298 -20.04 -22.99 -3.88
CA ILE A 298 -20.66 -21.71 -3.51
C ILE A 298 -22.18 -21.91 -3.51
N GLY A 299 -22.77 -21.85 -2.32
CA GLY A 299 -24.12 -22.36 -2.10
C GLY A 299 -24.19 -23.86 -2.41
N ASN A 300 -25.14 -24.27 -3.25
CA ASN A 300 -25.30 -25.67 -3.67
C ASN A 300 -24.63 -26.01 -5.00
N THR A 301 -23.80 -25.12 -5.55
CA THR A 301 -23.20 -25.33 -6.89
C THR A 301 -21.68 -25.30 -6.83
N TRP A 302 -21.06 -26.19 -7.61
CA TRP A 302 -19.63 -26.24 -7.79
C TRP A 302 -19.19 -25.30 -8.91
N TYR A 303 -18.07 -24.63 -8.67
CA TYR A 303 -17.36 -23.74 -9.57
C TYR A 303 -15.88 -24.10 -9.52
N CYS A 304 -15.16 -23.83 -10.61
CA CYS A 304 -13.70 -23.90 -10.62
C CYS A 304 -13.13 -22.57 -11.11
N PHE A 305 -12.06 -22.13 -10.46
CA PHE A 305 -11.37 -20.90 -10.77
C PHE A 305 -9.93 -21.23 -11.20
N ASN A 306 -9.42 -20.51 -12.19
CA ASN A 306 -8.02 -20.61 -12.60
C ASN A 306 -7.10 -20.11 -11.46
N GLU A 307 -5.79 -20.33 -11.57
CA GLU A 307 -4.80 -19.81 -10.61
C GLU A 307 -4.83 -18.28 -10.50
N SER A 308 -5.11 -17.60 -11.62
CA SER A 308 -5.38 -16.15 -11.66
C SER A 308 -6.68 -15.72 -10.97
N GLY A 309 -7.46 -16.66 -10.42
CA GLY A 309 -8.75 -16.44 -9.76
C GLY A 309 -9.94 -16.25 -10.70
N SER A 310 -9.70 -16.19 -12.01
CA SER A 310 -10.78 -16.08 -12.98
C SER A 310 -11.61 -17.37 -13.05
N MET A 311 -12.94 -17.23 -12.99
CA MET A 311 -13.89 -18.33 -13.03
C MET A 311 -13.86 -19.01 -14.40
N LYS A 312 -13.81 -20.35 -14.41
CA LYS A 312 -14.01 -21.15 -15.62
C LYS A 312 -15.44 -21.05 -16.10
N SER A 313 -15.65 -20.89 -17.41
CA SER A 313 -17.00 -20.81 -17.99
C SER A 313 -17.01 -21.16 -19.47
N ARG A 314 -18.06 -21.87 -19.91
CA ARG A 314 -18.22 -22.38 -21.28
C ARG A 314 -17.09 -23.29 -21.76
N GLU A 315 -16.38 -23.94 -20.85
CA GLU A 315 -15.18 -24.73 -21.15
C GLU A 315 -15.25 -26.12 -20.51
N TRP A 316 -14.53 -27.06 -21.12
CA TRP A 316 -14.18 -28.34 -20.51
C TRP A 316 -12.92 -28.18 -19.67
N TYR A 317 -12.88 -28.85 -18.53
CA TYR A 317 -11.75 -28.89 -17.62
C TYR A 317 -11.45 -30.33 -17.25
N PHE A 318 -10.22 -30.76 -17.51
CA PHE A 318 -9.71 -32.03 -17.07
C PHE A 318 -9.11 -31.86 -15.68
N ASP A 319 -9.61 -32.65 -14.74
CA ASP A 319 -9.06 -32.73 -13.41
C ASP A 319 -8.14 -33.96 -13.33
N GLU A 320 -6.83 -33.71 -13.23
CA GLU A 320 -5.80 -34.75 -13.22
C GLU A 320 -5.89 -35.65 -11.98
N ASP A 321 -6.35 -35.12 -10.84
CA ASP A 321 -6.47 -35.89 -9.60
C ASP A 321 -7.59 -36.93 -9.68
N TYR A 322 -8.62 -36.64 -10.49
CA TYR A 322 -9.79 -37.52 -10.66
C TYR A 322 -9.83 -38.22 -12.02
N ASP A 323 -8.87 -37.94 -12.90
CA ASP A 323 -8.82 -38.46 -14.28
C ASP A 323 -10.17 -38.26 -15.00
N TRP A 324 -10.76 -37.07 -14.86
CA TRP A 324 -12.14 -36.82 -15.28
C TRP A 324 -12.37 -35.43 -15.90
N TRP A 325 -13.24 -35.38 -16.91
CA TRP A 325 -13.65 -34.16 -17.59
C TRP A 325 -14.93 -33.55 -17.00
N TYR A 326 -14.87 -32.27 -16.68
CA TYR A 326 -15.98 -31.47 -16.19
C TYR A 326 -16.32 -30.36 -17.19
N TYR A 327 -17.60 -30.09 -17.38
CA TYR A 327 -18.05 -28.94 -18.16
C TYR A 327 -18.61 -27.84 -17.26
N PHE A 328 -18.18 -26.61 -17.50
CA PHE A 328 -18.70 -25.42 -16.82
C PHE A 328 -19.60 -24.63 -17.76
N ALA A 329 -20.84 -24.39 -17.34
CA ALA A 329 -21.80 -23.61 -18.10
C ALA A 329 -21.38 -22.13 -18.25
N ALA A 330 -22.16 -21.35 -19.00
CA ALA A 330 -21.98 -19.90 -19.14
C ALA A 330 -21.92 -19.15 -17.80
N SER A 331 -22.68 -19.62 -16.81
CA SER A 331 -22.70 -19.08 -15.45
C SER A 331 -21.53 -19.55 -14.57
N GLY A 332 -20.62 -20.35 -15.12
CA GLY A 332 -19.53 -21.03 -14.40
C GLY A 332 -19.96 -22.18 -13.50
N ARG A 333 -21.26 -22.50 -13.50
CA ARG A 333 -21.78 -23.66 -12.77
C ARG A 333 -21.28 -24.94 -13.41
N MET A 334 -20.69 -25.84 -12.62
CA MET A 334 -20.37 -27.20 -13.04
C MET A 334 -21.66 -27.91 -13.42
N VAL A 335 -21.71 -28.52 -14.60
CA VAL A 335 -22.82 -29.35 -15.07
C VAL A 335 -22.64 -30.77 -14.51
N PRO A 336 -23.49 -31.24 -13.57
CA PRO A 336 -23.39 -32.59 -13.06
C PRO A 336 -23.68 -33.60 -14.18
N LYS A 337 -22.87 -34.66 -14.29
CA LYS A 337 -22.99 -35.69 -15.34
C LYS A 337 -22.96 -35.08 -16.75
N ALA A 338 -22.04 -34.15 -16.99
CA ALA A 338 -21.77 -33.65 -18.34
C ALA A 338 -21.53 -34.83 -19.30
N ASP A 339 -22.04 -34.73 -20.52
CA ASP A 339 -21.94 -35.78 -21.55
C ASP A 339 -20.48 -35.88 -22.03
N THR A 340 -19.68 -36.72 -21.36
CA THR A 340 -18.28 -36.97 -21.75
C THR A 340 -18.20 -37.56 -23.15
N GLY A 341 -19.23 -38.26 -23.63
CA GLY A 341 -19.30 -38.70 -25.02
C GLY A 341 -19.39 -37.56 -26.04
N LEU A 342 -19.92 -36.39 -25.67
CA LEU A 342 -19.78 -35.19 -26.50
C LEU A 342 -18.33 -34.70 -26.49
N HIS A 343 -17.68 -34.67 -25.31
CA HIS A 343 -16.28 -34.27 -25.21
C HIS A 343 -15.39 -35.16 -26.09
N ASP A 344 -15.47 -36.48 -25.92
CA ASP A 344 -14.70 -37.46 -26.69
C ASP A 344 -14.94 -37.33 -28.20
N MET A 345 -16.20 -37.07 -28.60
CA MET A 345 -16.54 -36.81 -30.01
C MET A 345 -15.84 -35.55 -30.53
N ILE A 346 -15.86 -34.47 -29.78
CA ILE A 346 -15.25 -33.19 -30.19
C ILE A 346 -13.74 -33.31 -30.26
N GLU A 347 -13.11 -33.91 -29.25
CA GLU A 347 -11.66 -34.15 -29.20
C GLU A 347 -11.22 -35.06 -30.34
N GLY A 348 -11.92 -36.17 -30.57
CA GLY A 348 -11.62 -37.07 -31.70
C GLY A 348 -11.74 -36.38 -33.06
N ILE A 349 -12.74 -35.51 -33.27
CA ILE A 349 -12.83 -34.71 -34.49
C ILE A 349 -11.64 -33.74 -34.60
N ILE A 350 -11.27 -33.09 -33.48
CA ILE A 350 -10.15 -32.15 -33.47
C ILE A 350 -8.87 -32.88 -33.85
N ASP A 351 -8.56 -34.00 -33.23
CA ASP A 351 -7.30 -34.71 -33.44
C ASP A 351 -7.23 -35.38 -34.81
N ASP A 352 -8.32 -36.00 -35.27
CA ASP A 352 -8.32 -36.76 -36.52
C ASP A 352 -8.52 -35.91 -37.78
N LYS A 353 -9.28 -34.81 -37.69
CA LYS A 353 -9.79 -34.07 -38.86
C LYS A 353 -9.38 -32.60 -38.93
N ILE A 354 -9.11 -31.97 -37.79
CA ILE A 354 -8.88 -30.51 -37.74
C ILE A 354 -7.41 -30.19 -37.45
N GLY A 355 -6.78 -30.89 -36.51
CA GLY A 355 -5.48 -30.57 -35.94
C GLY A 355 -5.47 -29.30 -35.09
N ARG A 356 -4.67 -29.28 -34.02
CA ARG A 356 -4.50 -28.12 -33.13
C ARG A 356 -3.52 -27.07 -33.70
N GLY A 357 -3.40 -25.92 -33.05
CA GLY A 357 -2.45 -24.86 -33.40
C GLY A 357 -3.00 -23.75 -34.32
N PRO A 358 -2.13 -22.91 -34.91
CA PRO A 358 -2.54 -21.76 -35.72
C PRO A 358 -3.51 -22.15 -36.83
N GLY A 359 -4.60 -21.38 -36.97
CA GLY A 359 -5.65 -21.63 -37.96
C GLY A 359 -6.60 -22.77 -37.64
N ALA A 360 -6.46 -23.47 -36.50
CA ALA A 360 -7.35 -24.58 -36.12
C ALA A 360 -8.83 -24.16 -36.11
N LEU A 361 -9.15 -22.98 -35.58
CA LEU A 361 -10.51 -22.47 -35.59
C LEU A 361 -11.09 -22.31 -37.01
N LYS A 362 -10.27 -21.86 -37.97
CA LYS A 362 -10.70 -21.74 -39.37
C LYS A 362 -10.89 -23.11 -40.02
N ARG A 363 -10.02 -24.07 -39.71
CA ARG A 363 -10.17 -25.46 -40.17
C ARG A 363 -11.42 -26.11 -39.57
N ALA A 364 -11.71 -25.89 -38.29
CA ALA A 364 -12.95 -26.34 -37.63
C ALA A 364 -14.19 -25.72 -38.28
N PHE A 365 -14.14 -24.43 -38.62
CA PHE A 365 -15.20 -23.76 -39.36
C PHE A 365 -15.43 -24.42 -40.72
N ASN A 366 -14.37 -24.58 -41.51
CA ASN A 366 -14.46 -25.18 -42.84
C ASN A 366 -14.91 -26.67 -42.78
N TYR A 367 -14.46 -27.42 -41.77
CA TYR A 367 -14.91 -28.78 -41.50
C TYR A 367 -16.42 -28.82 -41.22
N THR A 368 -16.94 -27.85 -40.48
CA THR A 368 -18.39 -27.76 -40.25
C THR A 368 -19.14 -27.41 -41.54
N VAL A 369 -18.60 -26.49 -42.34
CA VAL A 369 -19.18 -26.05 -43.64
C VAL A 369 -19.26 -27.18 -44.67
N SER A 370 -18.40 -28.20 -44.59
CA SER A 370 -18.40 -29.31 -45.54
C SER A 370 -19.56 -30.29 -45.38
N TYR A 371 -20.35 -30.19 -44.32
CA TYR A 371 -21.52 -31.04 -44.10
C TYR A 371 -22.68 -30.62 -45.02
N ALA A 372 -23.59 -31.54 -45.32
CA ALA A 372 -24.73 -31.23 -46.18
C ALA A 372 -25.81 -30.46 -45.41
N TYR A 373 -26.34 -29.38 -46.01
CA TYR A 373 -27.52 -28.72 -45.45
C TYR A 373 -28.76 -29.61 -45.62
N ARG A 374 -29.56 -29.73 -44.56
CA ARG A 374 -30.89 -30.36 -44.58
C ARG A 374 -31.86 -29.54 -43.77
N ASN A 375 -32.92 -29.08 -44.43
CA ASN A 375 -34.00 -28.38 -43.79
C ASN A 375 -34.70 -29.30 -42.77
N GLY A 376 -34.93 -28.78 -41.57
CA GLY A 376 -35.58 -29.48 -40.48
C GLY A 376 -36.26 -28.45 -39.57
N SER A 377 -37.58 -28.55 -39.44
CA SER A 377 -38.40 -27.61 -38.70
C SER A 377 -38.46 -27.97 -37.22
N LYS A 378 -37.72 -27.25 -36.39
CA LYS A 378 -38.03 -26.98 -34.97
C LYS A 378 -37.08 -25.91 -34.45
N TYR A 379 -37.66 -24.78 -34.03
CA TYR A 379 -36.95 -23.78 -33.23
C TYR A 379 -36.50 -24.46 -31.93
N PRO A 380 -35.21 -24.46 -31.61
CA PRO A 380 -34.75 -25.14 -30.43
C PRO A 380 -35.17 -24.39 -29.15
N SER A 381 -35.46 -25.14 -28.09
CA SER A 381 -35.72 -24.59 -26.75
C SER A 381 -34.96 -25.42 -25.71
N GLY A 382 -34.59 -24.81 -24.59
CA GLY A 382 -33.77 -25.46 -23.55
C GLY A 382 -32.29 -25.61 -23.93
N GLU A 383 -31.59 -26.59 -23.34
CA GLU A 383 -30.19 -26.90 -23.68
C GLU A 383 -30.11 -27.80 -24.93
N TRP A 384 -30.11 -27.17 -26.09
CA TRP A 384 -30.22 -27.87 -27.37
C TRP A 384 -28.88 -28.08 -28.09
N SER A 385 -27.83 -27.32 -27.76
CA SER A 385 -26.57 -27.34 -28.52
C SER A 385 -25.87 -28.70 -28.47
N VAL A 386 -25.90 -29.40 -27.34
CA VAL A 386 -25.31 -30.74 -27.17
C VAL A 386 -25.93 -31.77 -28.12
N PRO A 387 -27.24 -32.06 -28.06
CA PRO A 387 -27.85 -33.05 -28.95
C PRO A 387 -27.74 -32.66 -30.42
N TYR A 388 -27.77 -31.37 -30.74
CA TYR A 388 -27.68 -30.88 -32.12
C TYR A 388 -26.28 -31.08 -32.71
N ALA A 389 -25.21 -30.85 -31.93
CA ALA A 389 -23.85 -31.13 -32.36
C ALA A 389 -23.63 -32.64 -32.64
N LYS A 390 -24.09 -33.50 -31.72
CA LYS A 390 -24.01 -34.97 -31.89
C LYS A 390 -24.80 -35.44 -33.11
N GLU A 391 -26.00 -34.89 -33.31
CA GLU A 391 -26.84 -35.25 -34.45
C GLU A 391 -26.23 -34.81 -35.79
N MET A 392 -25.62 -33.62 -35.85
CA MET A 392 -24.94 -33.16 -37.06
C MET A 392 -23.82 -34.11 -37.45
N TYR A 393 -22.94 -34.43 -36.51
CA TYR A 393 -21.83 -35.35 -36.71
C TYR A 393 -22.32 -36.72 -37.19
N ARG A 394 -23.30 -37.32 -36.49
CA ARG A 394 -23.85 -38.64 -36.81
C ARG A 394 -24.54 -38.70 -38.18
N ARG A 395 -25.26 -37.64 -38.58
CA ARG A 395 -26.05 -37.63 -39.82
C ARG A 395 -25.28 -37.12 -41.04
N GLY A 396 -24.08 -36.56 -40.86
CA GLY A 396 -23.36 -35.88 -41.95
C GLY A 396 -24.14 -34.68 -42.52
N SER A 397 -25.14 -34.16 -41.79
CA SER A 397 -26.03 -33.11 -42.28
C SER A 397 -26.82 -32.40 -41.18
N GLY A 398 -27.24 -31.15 -41.43
CA GLY A 398 -27.97 -30.37 -40.43
C GLY A 398 -28.64 -29.10 -40.96
N ASN A 399 -29.35 -28.40 -40.07
CA ASN A 399 -29.88 -27.05 -40.28
C ASN A 399 -28.98 -26.02 -39.57
N CYS A 400 -29.30 -24.72 -39.71
CA CYS A 400 -28.53 -23.62 -39.11
C CYS A 400 -28.13 -23.84 -37.64
N TYR A 401 -29.04 -24.33 -36.80
CA TYR A 401 -28.77 -24.62 -35.40
C TYR A 401 -27.75 -25.73 -35.20
N ARG A 402 -27.85 -26.82 -35.98
CA ARG A 402 -26.89 -27.93 -35.92
C ARG A 402 -25.50 -27.49 -36.35
N PHE A 403 -25.42 -26.71 -37.43
CA PHE A 403 -24.18 -26.08 -37.92
C PHE A 403 -23.54 -25.21 -36.83
N ALA A 404 -24.32 -24.30 -36.23
CA ALA A 404 -23.84 -23.46 -35.15
C ALA A 404 -23.40 -24.27 -33.91
N ALA A 405 -24.17 -25.30 -33.55
CA ALA A 405 -23.86 -26.16 -32.41
C ALA A 405 -22.54 -26.91 -32.59
N LEU A 406 -22.36 -27.63 -33.70
CA LEU A 406 -21.13 -28.39 -33.94
C LEU A 406 -19.91 -27.46 -33.97
N PHE A 407 -19.98 -26.35 -34.72
CA PHE A 407 -18.87 -25.40 -34.78
C PHE A 407 -18.56 -24.78 -33.41
N CYS A 408 -19.57 -24.42 -32.62
CA CYS A 408 -19.36 -23.85 -31.29
C CYS A 408 -18.65 -24.84 -30.36
N TRP A 409 -19.05 -26.11 -30.36
CA TRP A 409 -18.41 -27.12 -29.52
C TRP A 409 -16.98 -27.43 -29.97
N LEU A 410 -16.71 -27.45 -31.28
CA LEU A 410 -15.34 -27.53 -31.81
C LEU A 410 -14.49 -26.32 -31.39
N ALA A 411 -15.04 -25.11 -31.49
CA ALA A 411 -14.36 -23.90 -31.03
C ALA A 411 -14.04 -23.96 -29.53
N ARG A 412 -14.95 -24.48 -28.70
CA ARG A 412 -14.71 -24.69 -27.26
C ARG A 412 -13.63 -25.73 -26.99
N GLY A 413 -13.61 -26.87 -27.70
CA GLY A 413 -12.53 -27.88 -27.58
C GLY A 413 -11.16 -27.34 -28.04
N LEU A 414 -11.16 -26.33 -28.90
CA LEU A 414 -9.97 -25.56 -29.28
C LEU A 414 -9.63 -24.43 -28.29
N GLY A 415 -10.37 -24.27 -27.19
CA GLY A 415 -10.11 -23.28 -26.13
C GLY A 415 -10.69 -21.88 -26.37
N TYR A 416 -11.61 -21.71 -27.31
CA TYR A 416 -12.24 -20.41 -27.57
C TYR A 416 -13.49 -20.21 -26.69
N ASP A 417 -13.69 -18.99 -26.18
CA ASP A 417 -14.96 -18.55 -25.60
C ASP A 417 -15.98 -18.39 -26.73
N ALA A 418 -16.67 -19.49 -27.02
CA ALA A 418 -17.66 -19.59 -28.06
C ALA A 418 -19.07 -19.81 -27.48
N GLU A 419 -20.05 -19.17 -28.09
CA GLU A 419 -21.45 -19.26 -27.71
C GLU A 419 -22.31 -19.48 -28.95
N VAL A 420 -23.17 -20.50 -28.89
CA VAL A 420 -24.22 -20.64 -29.88
C VAL A 420 -25.28 -19.59 -29.60
N VAL A 421 -25.65 -18.83 -30.63
CA VAL A 421 -26.73 -17.86 -30.58
C VAL A 421 -27.82 -18.30 -31.54
N SER A 422 -29.07 -18.12 -31.12
CA SER A 422 -30.25 -18.30 -31.97
C SER A 422 -31.11 -17.05 -31.88
N GLY A 423 -31.64 -16.61 -33.02
CA GLY A 423 -32.43 -15.40 -33.08
C GLY A 423 -33.23 -15.32 -34.37
N TRP A 424 -33.81 -14.15 -34.61
CA TRP A 424 -34.46 -13.84 -35.86
C TRP A 424 -33.51 -12.99 -36.69
N VAL A 425 -33.20 -13.48 -37.88
CA VAL A 425 -32.53 -12.73 -38.93
C VAL A 425 -33.48 -12.66 -40.12
N PRO A 426 -33.21 -11.88 -41.15
CA PRO A 426 -34.12 -11.88 -42.27
C PRO A 426 -34.04 -13.08 -43.15
N GLY A 427 -35.22 -13.49 -43.61
CA GLY A 427 -35.35 -14.60 -44.51
C GLY A 427 -35.12 -14.17 -45.95
N ARG A 428 -34.66 -15.11 -46.77
CA ARG A 428 -34.61 -14.96 -48.23
C ARG A 428 -36.00 -14.70 -48.86
N ALA A 429 -37.05 -15.23 -48.23
CA ALA A 429 -38.42 -15.22 -48.75
C ALA A 429 -39.47 -14.71 -47.73
N VAL A 430 -39.04 -14.31 -46.54
CA VAL A 430 -39.90 -13.84 -45.44
C VAL A 430 -39.21 -12.70 -44.71
N ALA A 431 -39.97 -11.79 -44.11
CA ALA A 431 -39.42 -10.64 -43.40
C ALA A 431 -38.38 -11.05 -42.33
N LYS A 432 -38.67 -12.11 -41.57
CA LYS A 432 -37.75 -12.70 -40.59
C LYS A 432 -37.83 -14.22 -40.61
N ALA A 433 -36.68 -14.88 -40.57
CA ALA A 433 -36.49 -16.31 -40.44
C ALA A 433 -35.66 -16.61 -39.18
N PRO A 434 -35.98 -17.68 -38.45
CA PRO A 434 -35.24 -18.02 -37.26
C PRO A 434 -33.92 -18.70 -37.66
N HIS A 435 -32.80 -18.25 -37.10
CA HIS A 435 -31.45 -18.64 -37.51
C HIS A 435 -30.52 -18.85 -36.33
N GLY A 436 -29.46 -19.64 -36.53
CA GLY A 436 -28.45 -19.96 -35.53
C GLY A 436 -27.04 -19.65 -36.04
N TRP A 437 -26.22 -19.01 -35.20
CA TRP A 437 -24.82 -18.68 -35.49
C TRP A 437 -23.96 -18.83 -34.23
N VAL A 438 -22.65 -18.61 -34.35
CA VAL A 438 -21.71 -18.67 -33.22
C VAL A 438 -21.09 -17.31 -32.97
N GLU A 439 -21.12 -16.86 -31.72
CA GLU A 439 -20.31 -15.76 -31.24
C GLU A 439 -19.00 -16.29 -30.66
N ILE A 440 -17.88 -15.69 -31.05
CA ILE A 440 -16.56 -15.93 -30.44
C ILE A 440 -16.09 -14.63 -29.79
N ARG A 441 -15.68 -14.71 -28.53
CA ARG A 441 -15.14 -13.58 -27.76
C ARG A 441 -13.64 -13.72 -27.64
N GLN A 442 -12.91 -12.74 -28.17
CA GLN A 442 -11.45 -12.75 -28.18
C GLN A 442 -10.91 -11.32 -28.15
N GLY A 443 -9.89 -11.06 -27.33
CA GLY A 443 -9.21 -9.75 -27.29
C GLY A 443 -10.11 -8.57 -26.94
N GLY A 444 -11.19 -8.79 -26.18
CA GLY A 444 -12.21 -7.77 -25.88
C GLY A 444 -13.22 -7.54 -27.00
N GLY A 445 -13.03 -8.17 -28.17
CA GLY A 445 -13.96 -8.14 -29.30
C GLY A 445 -14.97 -9.29 -29.28
N ARG A 446 -16.06 -9.10 -30.02
CA ARG A 446 -17.10 -10.10 -30.26
C ARG A 446 -17.24 -10.32 -31.76
N TYR A 447 -17.11 -11.56 -32.18
CA TYR A 447 -17.06 -11.96 -33.59
C TYR A 447 -18.16 -12.96 -33.91
N VAL A 448 -18.77 -12.81 -35.07
CA VAL A 448 -19.80 -13.67 -35.64
C VAL A 448 -19.15 -14.66 -36.59
N CYS A 449 -19.50 -15.93 -36.39
CA CYS A 449 -19.18 -17.04 -37.27
C CYS A 449 -20.47 -17.75 -37.67
N ASP A 450 -20.74 -17.80 -38.96
CA ASP A 450 -21.97 -18.39 -39.51
C ASP A 450 -21.63 -19.52 -40.50
N PRO A 451 -21.43 -20.75 -40.00
CA PRO A 451 -21.05 -21.88 -40.86
C PRO A 451 -22.19 -22.31 -41.79
N ASP A 452 -23.44 -22.01 -41.45
CA ASP A 452 -24.58 -22.30 -42.31
C ASP A 452 -24.64 -21.34 -43.52
N LEU A 453 -24.56 -20.03 -43.27
CA LEU A 453 -24.51 -19.06 -44.37
C LEU A 453 -23.23 -19.17 -45.20
N ALA A 454 -22.12 -19.64 -44.62
CA ALA A 454 -20.93 -19.98 -45.38
C ALA A 454 -21.13 -21.17 -46.32
N HIS A 455 -21.96 -22.14 -45.94
CA HIS A 455 -22.35 -23.25 -46.81
C HIS A 455 -23.26 -22.77 -47.94
N GLU A 456 -24.29 -21.97 -47.63
CA GLU A 456 -25.25 -21.51 -48.64
C GLU A 456 -24.72 -20.38 -49.55
N ILE A 457 -23.85 -19.51 -49.03
CA ILE A 457 -23.35 -18.31 -49.70
C ILE A 457 -21.82 -18.22 -49.53
N PRO A 458 -21.05 -19.13 -50.16
CA PRO A 458 -19.59 -19.20 -49.98
C PRO A 458 -18.86 -17.98 -50.54
N SER A 459 -19.49 -17.18 -51.40
CA SER A 459 -18.93 -15.92 -51.94
C SER A 459 -18.80 -14.80 -50.90
N ARG A 460 -19.41 -14.94 -49.72
CA ARG A 460 -19.32 -13.96 -48.62
C ARG A 460 -18.47 -14.50 -47.49
N ASN A 461 -17.74 -13.61 -46.81
CA ASN A 461 -17.00 -13.99 -45.61
C ASN A 461 -17.90 -13.97 -44.37
N TRP A 462 -18.14 -15.15 -43.82
CA TRP A 462 -18.95 -15.40 -42.62
C TRP A 462 -18.14 -15.90 -41.42
N TYR A 463 -16.82 -15.78 -41.47
CA TYR A 463 -15.92 -16.22 -40.40
C TYR A 463 -15.31 -15.01 -39.68
N MET A 464 -15.39 -15.01 -38.34
CA MET A 464 -14.78 -14.03 -37.44
C MET A 464 -15.07 -12.57 -37.85
N ARG A 465 -16.33 -12.24 -38.12
CA ARG A 465 -16.76 -10.88 -38.49
C ARG A 465 -17.18 -10.09 -37.27
N THR A 466 -16.83 -8.81 -37.17
CA THR A 466 -17.48 -7.94 -36.18
C THR A 466 -18.95 -7.76 -36.56
N TYR A 467 -19.84 -7.50 -35.59
CA TYR A 467 -21.24 -7.23 -35.89
C TYR A 467 -21.45 -6.09 -36.90
N ALA A 468 -20.58 -5.07 -36.88
CA ALA A 468 -20.61 -3.96 -37.84
C ALA A 468 -20.23 -4.38 -39.28
N ASN A 469 -19.41 -5.43 -39.43
CA ASN A 469 -18.85 -5.86 -40.73
C ASN A 469 -19.34 -7.25 -41.16
N ALA A 470 -20.16 -7.91 -40.35
CA ALA A 470 -20.95 -9.04 -40.78
C ALA A 470 -21.87 -8.53 -41.90
N PRO A 471 -21.96 -9.24 -43.05
CA PRO A 471 -22.83 -8.82 -44.16
C PRO A 471 -24.18 -8.44 -43.57
N THR A 472 -24.56 -7.18 -43.74
CA THR A 472 -25.71 -6.52 -43.11
C THR A 472 -26.88 -7.50 -43.02
N ALA A 473 -27.16 -8.01 -41.81
CA ALA A 473 -28.31 -8.87 -41.46
C ALA A 473 -28.59 -9.00 -39.94
N TYR A 474 -27.86 -8.28 -39.09
CA TYR A 474 -28.03 -8.38 -37.62
C TYR A 474 -28.40 -7.05 -36.93
N GLY A 475 -28.45 -5.92 -37.67
CA GLY A 475 -28.73 -4.59 -37.12
C GLY A 475 -29.90 -3.82 -37.74
N TRP A 476 -30.27 -4.09 -39.00
CA TRP A 476 -31.42 -3.47 -39.69
C TRP A 476 -32.01 -4.44 -40.69
N TRP A 477 -32.42 -5.57 -40.14
CA TRP A 477 -32.88 -6.73 -40.86
C TRP A 477 -33.79 -7.47 -39.86
#